data_AF-A0A969DRT6-F1
#
_entry.id   AF-A0A969DRT6-F1
#
_cell.length_a   1.000
_cell.length_b   1.000
_cell.length_c   1.000
_cell.angle_alpha   90.00
_cell.angle_beta   90.00
_cell.angle_gamma   90.00
#
_symmetry.space_group_name_H-M   'P 1'
#
loop_
_entity.id
_entity.type
_entity.pdbx_description
1 polymer ?
#
loop_
_entity_poly.entity_id
_entity_poly.type
_entity_poly.pdbx_seq_one_letter_code
_entity_poly.pdbx_strand_id
1 'polypeptide(L)'
;MRTFEANVIPTPEARALAEEIVGMEGELARARAKMKLGLQVPGEPFEECSSVKLGTMLVAEKEEKRRKAAWEALRSIEEHVLANGFVEVVRARNRLGRMLGGEDYYDWKVRRVEGMSKKEIFAYLDDLERQTRDSFGLSLEGIAKEMGPEATRAWNLRYSVAGDVTVQQEPYFPFGEALERWGRSFAALGIDYRGATMVLDLVDRKGKYENGFMHGPVPAWREGEQFRPARIHFTANAIPGMVGSGKRATETLFHEGGHAAHFANVDMPAPCFAQEFAPTSVAFAEVQSMFLDSLLGDADWQARYARTAEGKEIALVAHRAGRARRGSVRRRGGSGGWSPSATPSGPSTRSPMRTSPRTGSAR
;
A
#
# COMPACT_ATOMS: atom_id res chain seq x y z
N MET A 1 6.91 9.00 -26.50
CA MET A 1 6.36 7.79 -27.13
C MET A 1 5.60 6.92 -26.11
N ARG A 2 6.23 6.54 -24.98
CA ARG A 2 5.63 5.70 -23.91
C ARG A 2 4.25 6.15 -23.41
N THR A 3 4.00 7.44 -23.17
CA THR A 3 2.67 7.93 -22.74
C THR A 3 1.58 7.59 -23.75
N PHE A 4 1.85 7.76 -25.05
CA PHE A 4 0.89 7.47 -26.10
C PHE A 4 0.70 5.97 -26.27
N GLU A 5 1.78 5.21 -26.32
CA GLU A 5 1.72 3.74 -26.39
C GLU A 5 0.94 3.13 -25.23
N ALA A 6 1.17 3.66 -24.03
CA ALA A 6 0.41 3.23 -22.86
C ALA A 6 -1.08 3.54 -23.04
N ASN A 7 -1.45 4.72 -23.53
CA ASN A 7 -2.86 5.14 -23.52
C ASN A 7 -3.67 4.78 -24.77
N VAL A 8 -3.09 4.05 -25.72
CA VAL A 8 -3.77 3.65 -26.97
C VAL A 8 -4.29 2.21 -26.90
N ILE A 9 -5.53 2.01 -27.31
CA ILE A 9 -6.11 0.72 -27.68
C ILE A 9 -6.32 0.74 -29.20
N PRO A 10 -5.53 0.00 -29.98
CA PRO A 10 -5.30 0.31 -31.40
C PRO A 10 -6.47 -0.09 -32.32
N THR A 11 -7.26 -1.11 -31.97
CA THR A 11 -8.32 -1.61 -32.86
C THR A 11 -9.72 -1.19 -32.38
N PRO A 12 -10.68 -0.95 -33.29
CA PRO A 12 -12.08 -0.73 -32.93
C PRO A 12 -12.67 -1.84 -32.05
N GLU A 13 -12.34 -3.10 -32.35
CA GLU A 13 -12.86 -4.26 -31.61
C GLU A 13 -12.33 -4.31 -30.19
N ALA A 14 -11.04 -3.99 -29.98
CA ALA A 14 -10.45 -3.93 -28.64
C ALA A 14 -11.01 -2.75 -27.82
N ARG A 15 -11.32 -1.62 -28.48
CA ARG A 15 -11.98 -0.47 -27.83
C ARG A 15 -13.40 -0.80 -27.39
N ALA A 16 -14.19 -1.43 -28.27
CA ALA A 16 -15.53 -1.88 -27.93
C ALA A 16 -15.53 -2.86 -26.75
N LEU A 17 -14.58 -3.81 -26.72
CA LEU A 17 -14.41 -4.71 -25.58
C LEU A 17 -13.97 -3.99 -24.29
N ALA A 18 -13.09 -3.01 -24.39
CA ALA A 18 -12.69 -2.22 -23.22
C ALA A 18 -13.89 -1.46 -22.63
N GLU A 19 -14.76 -0.89 -23.46
CA GLU A 19 -16.01 -0.25 -23.03
C GLU A 19 -16.99 -1.26 -22.42
N GLU A 20 -17.14 -2.45 -23.01
CA GLU A 20 -17.94 -3.56 -22.45
C GLU A 20 -17.46 -3.91 -21.04
N ILE A 21 -16.14 -4.08 -20.85
CA ILE A 21 -15.54 -4.39 -19.54
C ILE A 21 -15.85 -3.30 -18.52
N VAL A 22 -15.75 -2.01 -18.88
CA VAL A 22 -16.11 -0.90 -17.98
C VAL A 22 -17.58 -0.99 -17.56
N GLY A 23 -18.47 -1.34 -18.49
CA GLY A 23 -19.89 -1.59 -18.20
C GLY A 23 -20.09 -2.71 -17.19
N MET A 24 -19.46 -3.87 -17.42
CA MET A 24 -19.53 -5.05 -16.55
C MET A 24 -18.95 -4.76 -15.15
N GLU A 25 -17.81 -4.06 -15.07
CA GLU A 25 -17.21 -3.63 -13.81
C GLU A 25 -18.13 -2.69 -13.04
N GLY A 26 -18.81 -1.76 -13.73
CA GLY A 26 -19.81 -0.88 -13.15
C GLY A 26 -21.03 -1.65 -12.61
N GLU A 27 -21.49 -2.68 -13.31
CA GLU A 27 -22.57 -3.56 -12.83
C GLU A 27 -22.15 -4.33 -11.57
N LEU A 28 -20.97 -4.93 -11.58
CA LEU A 28 -20.41 -5.63 -10.44
C LEU A 28 -20.25 -4.71 -9.23
N ALA A 29 -19.74 -3.48 -9.44
CA ALA A 29 -19.61 -2.48 -8.39
C ALA A 29 -20.99 -2.08 -7.80
N ARG A 30 -22.00 -1.90 -8.64
CA ARG A 30 -23.38 -1.64 -8.18
C ARG A 30 -23.97 -2.82 -7.41
N ALA A 31 -23.72 -4.05 -7.85
CA ALA A 31 -24.14 -5.25 -7.15
C ALA A 31 -23.48 -5.33 -5.77
N ARG A 32 -22.17 -5.07 -5.69
CA ARG A 32 -21.41 -5.04 -4.43
C ARG A 32 -21.89 -3.95 -3.47
N ALA A 33 -22.22 -2.76 -3.98
CA ALA A 33 -22.72 -1.64 -3.19
C ALA A 33 -24.11 -1.89 -2.58
N LYS A 34 -24.93 -2.75 -3.20
CA LYS A 34 -26.26 -3.14 -2.70
C LYS A 34 -26.23 -4.31 -1.71
N MET A 35 -25.07 -4.95 -1.54
CA MET A 35 -24.91 -6.09 -0.64
C MET A 35 -25.17 -5.67 0.81
N LYS A 36 -26.03 -6.40 1.51
CA LYS A 36 -26.23 -6.25 2.96
C LYS A 36 -25.06 -6.90 3.70
N LEU A 37 -23.95 -6.18 3.79
CA LEU A 37 -22.76 -6.62 4.51
C LEU A 37 -22.88 -6.25 6.00
N GLY A 38 -22.55 -7.19 6.89
CA GLY A 38 -22.70 -6.96 8.33
C GLY A 38 -22.46 -8.20 9.18
N LEU A 39 -22.52 -8.02 10.49
CA LEU A 39 -22.35 -9.09 11.46
C LEU A 39 -23.63 -9.90 11.60
N GLN A 40 -23.46 -11.23 11.55
CA GLN A 40 -24.50 -12.19 11.90
C GLN A 40 -24.00 -13.05 13.06
N VAL A 41 -24.31 -12.64 14.29
CA VAL A 41 -23.94 -13.38 15.50
C VAL A 41 -25.17 -14.14 16.03
N PRO A 42 -25.07 -15.43 16.38
CA PRO A 42 -26.21 -16.19 16.91
C PRO A 42 -26.81 -15.53 18.16
N GLY A 43 -28.12 -15.29 18.12
CA GLY A 43 -28.86 -14.65 19.22
C GLY A 43 -28.80 -13.12 19.25
N GLU A 44 -28.07 -12.48 18.31
CA GLU A 44 -28.00 -11.03 18.17
C GLU A 44 -28.69 -10.58 16.87
N PRO A 45 -29.31 -9.39 16.85
CA PRO A 45 -29.80 -8.80 15.60
C PRO A 45 -28.66 -8.60 14.59
N PHE A 46 -28.99 -8.66 13.30
CA PHE A 46 -28.04 -8.32 12.24
C PHE A 46 -27.55 -6.87 12.38
N GLU A 47 -26.24 -6.66 12.29
CA GLU A 47 -25.59 -5.35 12.39
C GLU A 47 -24.90 -4.99 11.07
N GLU A 48 -25.49 -4.08 10.29
CA GLU A 48 -24.89 -3.60 9.03
C GLU A 48 -23.52 -2.94 9.29
N CYS A 49 -22.48 -3.36 8.56
CA CYS A 49 -21.11 -2.91 8.75
C CYS A 49 -20.40 -2.74 7.41
N SER A 50 -19.56 -1.71 7.28
CA SER A 50 -18.62 -1.57 6.17
C SER A 50 -17.53 -2.65 6.23
N SER A 51 -16.92 -2.98 5.09
CA SER A 51 -15.78 -3.90 5.08
C SER A 51 -14.59 -3.36 5.90
N VAL A 52 -14.44 -2.03 5.99
CA VAL A 52 -13.46 -1.36 6.86
C VAL A 52 -13.70 -1.66 8.33
N LYS A 53 -14.96 -1.55 8.79
CA LYS A 53 -15.34 -1.87 10.16
C LYS A 53 -15.08 -3.35 10.46
N LEU A 54 -15.55 -4.26 9.61
CA LEU A 54 -15.33 -5.70 9.79
C LEU A 54 -13.83 -6.05 9.84
N GLY A 55 -13.02 -5.47 8.95
CA GLY A 55 -11.57 -5.65 8.94
C GLY A 55 -10.88 -5.13 10.22
N THR A 56 -11.40 -4.04 10.81
CA THR A 56 -10.94 -3.51 12.09
C THR A 56 -11.27 -4.46 13.25
N MET A 57 -12.46 -5.06 13.23
CA MET A 57 -12.87 -6.02 14.24
C MET A 57 -11.93 -7.23 14.31
N LEU A 58 -11.46 -7.75 13.17
CA LEU A 58 -10.49 -8.85 13.15
C LEU A 58 -9.18 -8.56 13.89
N VAL A 59 -8.87 -7.29 14.16
CA VAL A 59 -7.64 -6.86 14.85
C VAL A 59 -7.90 -6.55 16.32
N ALA A 60 -9.05 -5.98 16.68
CA ALA A 60 -9.28 -5.37 18.00
C ALA A 60 -10.51 -5.89 18.76
N GLU A 61 -11.42 -6.61 18.12
CA GLU A 61 -12.61 -7.17 18.79
C GLU A 61 -12.18 -8.25 19.79
N LYS A 62 -12.64 -8.13 21.03
CA LYS A 62 -12.28 -9.03 22.13
C LYS A 62 -13.08 -10.33 22.08
N GLU A 63 -14.34 -10.25 21.65
CA GLU A 63 -15.23 -11.40 21.58
C GLU A 63 -14.96 -12.25 20.33
N GLU A 64 -14.50 -13.48 20.54
CA GLU A 64 -14.18 -14.40 19.42
C GLU A 64 -15.38 -14.65 18.51
N LYS A 65 -16.59 -14.83 19.06
CA LYS A 65 -17.81 -15.02 18.26
C LYS A 65 -18.06 -13.85 17.28
N ARG A 66 -17.78 -12.62 17.70
CA ARG A 66 -17.93 -11.40 16.89
C ARG A 66 -16.80 -11.31 15.86
N ARG A 67 -15.55 -11.69 16.21
CA ARG A 67 -14.45 -11.82 15.22
C ARG A 67 -14.78 -12.83 14.14
N LYS A 68 -15.30 -14.00 14.51
CA LYS A 68 -15.71 -15.04 13.57
C LYS A 68 -16.81 -14.54 12.64
N ALA A 69 -17.87 -13.94 13.18
CA ALA A 69 -18.93 -13.33 12.37
C ALA A 69 -18.40 -12.24 11.41
N ALA A 70 -17.42 -11.43 11.85
CA ALA A 70 -16.80 -10.44 10.99
C ALA A 70 -15.99 -11.07 9.84
N TRP A 71 -15.28 -12.15 10.13
CA TRP A 71 -14.54 -12.90 9.11
C TRP A 71 -15.48 -13.55 8.10
N GLU A 72 -16.56 -14.18 8.55
CA GLU A 72 -17.59 -14.79 7.69
C GLU A 72 -18.29 -13.73 6.83
N ALA A 73 -18.59 -12.55 7.39
CA ALA A 73 -19.13 -11.43 6.64
C ALA A 73 -18.18 -10.97 5.53
N LEU A 74 -16.89 -10.81 5.82
CA LEU A 74 -15.89 -10.48 4.79
C LEU A 74 -15.76 -11.56 3.72
N ARG A 75 -15.83 -12.84 4.11
CA ARG A 75 -15.85 -13.99 3.18
C ARG A 75 -17.06 -13.96 2.25
N SER A 76 -18.23 -13.56 2.73
CA SER A 76 -19.45 -13.50 1.92
C SER A 76 -19.36 -12.52 0.75
N ILE A 77 -18.41 -11.56 0.77
CA ILE A 77 -18.14 -10.67 -0.37
C ILE A 77 -17.71 -11.48 -1.60
N GLU A 78 -16.88 -12.51 -1.41
CA GLU A 78 -16.41 -13.36 -2.51
C GLU A 78 -17.56 -14.10 -3.19
N GLU A 79 -18.40 -14.76 -2.40
CA GLU A 79 -19.59 -15.46 -2.90
C GLU A 79 -20.50 -14.51 -3.67
N HIS A 80 -20.70 -13.31 -3.11
CA HIS A 80 -21.51 -12.27 -3.76
C HIS A 80 -20.94 -11.83 -5.10
N VAL A 81 -19.65 -11.49 -5.20
CA VAL A 81 -19.07 -11.04 -6.48
C VAL A 81 -19.01 -12.15 -7.51
N LEU A 82 -18.75 -13.40 -7.09
CA LEU A 82 -18.77 -14.57 -7.98
C LEU A 82 -20.17 -14.81 -8.57
N ALA A 83 -21.22 -14.67 -7.75
CA ALA A 83 -22.60 -14.79 -8.21
C ALA A 83 -23.07 -13.62 -9.09
N ASN A 84 -22.32 -12.51 -9.14
CA ASN A 84 -22.72 -11.27 -9.83
C ASN A 84 -21.77 -10.89 -10.98
N GLY A 85 -21.16 -11.87 -11.65
CA GLY A 85 -20.48 -11.64 -12.93
C GLY A 85 -18.97 -11.42 -12.86
N PHE A 86 -18.33 -11.64 -11.70
CA PHE A 86 -16.88 -11.43 -11.57
C PHE A 86 -16.06 -12.31 -12.53
N VAL A 87 -16.45 -13.57 -12.71
CA VAL A 87 -15.72 -14.50 -13.59
C VAL A 87 -15.83 -14.05 -15.06
N GLU A 88 -16.98 -13.53 -15.47
CA GLU A 88 -17.24 -12.97 -16.78
C GLU A 88 -16.35 -11.75 -17.04
N VAL A 89 -16.21 -10.85 -16.06
CA VAL A 89 -15.27 -9.71 -16.13
C VAL A 89 -13.84 -10.21 -16.33
N VAL A 90 -13.41 -11.23 -15.58
CA VAL A 90 -12.06 -11.82 -15.72
C VAL A 90 -11.86 -12.43 -17.12
N ARG A 91 -12.86 -13.14 -17.66
CA ARG A 91 -12.80 -13.71 -19.02
C ARG A 91 -12.70 -12.61 -20.08
N ALA A 92 -13.51 -11.56 -19.96
CA ALA A 92 -13.49 -10.42 -20.88
C ALA A 92 -12.15 -9.67 -20.84
N ARG A 93 -11.63 -9.41 -19.63
CA ARG A 93 -10.28 -8.85 -19.44
C ARG A 93 -9.21 -9.72 -20.10
N ASN A 94 -9.22 -11.03 -19.90
CA ASN A 94 -8.23 -11.91 -20.51
C ASN A 94 -8.34 -11.95 -22.04
N ARG A 95 -9.55 -11.86 -22.60
CA ARG A 95 -9.76 -11.68 -24.05
C ARG A 95 -9.11 -10.39 -24.53
N LEU A 96 -9.33 -9.28 -23.81
CA LEU A 96 -8.71 -7.99 -24.14
C LEU A 96 -7.19 -8.04 -24.05
N GLY A 97 -6.63 -8.61 -22.99
CA GLY A 97 -5.18 -8.76 -22.82
C GLY A 97 -4.51 -9.47 -24.00
N ARG A 98 -5.13 -10.57 -24.48
CA ARG A 98 -4.66 -11.31 -25.65
C ARG A 98 -4.76 -10.52 -26.95
N MET A 99 -5.87 -9.78 -27.15
CA MET A 99 -6.01 -8.87 -28.30
C MET A 99 -4.92 -7.79 -28.33
N LEU A 100 -4.40 -7.43 -27.15
CA LEU A 100 -3.37 -6.41 -26.97
C LEU A 100 -1.96 -6.98 -26.82
N GLY A 101 -1.76 -8.27 -27.15
CA GLY A 101 -0.44 -8.90 -27.24
C GLY A 101 0.14 -9.44 -25.92
N GLY A 102 -0.65 -9.51 -24.85
CA GLY A 102 -0.30 -10.23 -23.62
C GLY A 102 -0.76 -11.69 -23.65
N GLU A 103 -0.19 -12.52 -22.77
CA GLU A 103 -0.69 -13.90 -22.56
C GLU A 103 -2.12 -13.90 -21.97
N ASP A 104 -2.36 -12.92 -21.11
CA ASP A 104 -3.61 -12.61 -20.44
C ASP A 104 -3.67 -11.10 -20.11
N TYR A 105 -4.72 -10.66 -19.40
CA TYR A 105 -4.87 -9.25 -19.05
C TYR A 105 -3.76 -8.75 -18.13
N TYR A 106 -3.35 -9.58 -17.17
CA TYR A 106 -2.37 -9.20 -16.16
C TYR A 106 -1.01 -8.96 -16.82
N ASP A 107 -0.56 -9.90 -17.66
CA ASP A 107 0.69 -9.77 -18.42
C ASP A 107 0.71 -8.53 -19.32
N TRP A 108 -0.38 -8.27 -20.06
CA TRP A 108 -0.50 -7.03 -20.84
C TRP A 108 -0.42 -5.77 -19.95
N LYS A 109 -1.17 -5.76 -18.85
CA LYS A 109 -1.30 -4.59 -17.97
C LYS A 109 0.03 -4.26 -17.28
N VAL A 110 0.73 -5.24 -16.74
CA VAL A 110 2.00 -5.01 -16.02
C VAL A 110 3.15 -4.60 -16.96
N ARG A 111 3.21 -5.14 -18.19
CA ARG A 111 4.16 -4.66 -19.21
C ARG A 111 3.93 -3.19 -19.54
N ARG A 112 2.66 -2.81 -19.71
CA ARG A 112 2.24 -1.43 -20.01
C ARG A 112 2.54 -0.46 -18.87
N VAL A 113 2.18 -0.83 -17.64
CA VAL A 113 2.23 0.08 -16.47
C VAL A 113 3.59 0.06 -15.80
N GLU A 114 4.11 -1.13 -15.49
CA GLU A 114 5.35 -1.31 -14.72
C GLU A 114 6.59 -1.46 -15.61
N GLY A 115 6.41 -1.82 -16.89
CA GLY A 115 7.54 -2.14 -17.77
C GLY A 115 8.17 -3.49 -17.45
N MET A 116 7.46 -4.37 -16.73
CA MET A 116 7.91 -5.70 -16.32
C MET A 116 7.02 -6.76 -16.94
N SER A 117 7.58 -7.94 -17.21
CA SER A 117 6.79 -9.11 -17.57
C SER A 117 6.12 -9.74 -16.34
N LYS A 118 5.02 -10.46 -16.57
CA LYS A 118 4.39 -11.30 -15.54
C LYS A 118 5.42 -12.27 -14.92
N LYS A 119 6.28 -12.88 -15.73
CA LYS A 119 7.29 -13.83 -15.26
C LYS A 119 8.28 -13.21 -14.27
N GLU A 120 8.76 -12.00 -14.53
CA GLU A 120 9.67 -11.30 -13.61
C GLU A 120 9.01 -11.01 -12.27
N ILE A 121 7.76 -10.51 -12.28
CA ILE A 121 7.02 -10.23 -11.06
C ILE A 121 6.84 -11.50 -10.22
N PHE A 122 6.40 -12.60 -10.83
CA PHE A 122 6.23 -13.87 -10.13
C PHE A 122 7.56 -14.41 -9.60
N ALA A 123 8.68 -14.25 -10.33
CA ALA A 123 9.98 -14.65 -9.82
C ALA A 123 10.39 -13.90 -8.54
N TYR A 124 10.10 -12.59 -8.44
CA TYR A 124 10.33 -11.83 -7.20
C TYR A 124 9.42 -12.27 -6.06
N LEU A 125 8.14 -12.53 -6.34
CA LEU A 125 7.18 -12.99 -5.33
C LEU A 125 7.53 -14.40 -4.82
N ASP A 126 7.92 -15.31 -5.71
CA ASP A 126 8.33 -16.67 -5.38
C ASP A 126 9.63 -16.69 -4.55
N ASP A 127 10.57 -15.80 -4.87
CA ASP A 127 11.79 -15.63 -4.07
C ASP A 127 11.48 -15.08 -2.68
N LEU A 128 10.61 -14.06 -2.58
CA LEU A 128 10.15 -13.52 -1.30
C LEU A 128 9.46 -14.58 -0.45
N GLU A 129 8.55 -15.36 -1.06
CA GLU A 129 7.85 -16.45 -0.38
C GLU A 129 8.85 -17.48 0.15
N ARG A 130 9.75 -17.97 -0.71
CA ARG A 130 10.78 -18.94 -0.33
C ARG A 130 11.64 -18.44 0.82
N GLN A 131 12.08 -17.18 0.78
CA GLN A 131 12.94 -16.61 1.82
C GLN A 131 12.20 -16.37 3.15
N THR A 132 10.88 -16.25 3.13
CA THR A 132 10.09 -15.90 4.33
C THR A 132 9.29 -17.08 4.90
N ARG A 133 9.14 -18.19 4.16
CA ARG A 133 8.34 -19.36 4.53
C ARG A 133 8.65 -19.92 5.92
N ASP A 134 9.92 -20.19 6.21
CA ASP A 134 10.32 -20.81 7.49
C ASP A 134 10.09 -19.84 8.66
N SER A 135 10.45 -18.57 8.47
CA SER A 135 10.19 -17.51 9.44
C SER A 135 8.70 -17.36 9.75
N PHE A 136 7.86 -17.44 8.71
CA PHE A 136 6.41 -17.40 8.86
C PHE A 136 5.89 -18.61 9.63
N GLY A 137 6.35 -19.82 9.30
CA GLY A 137 6.01 -21.05 10.02
C GLY A 137 6.35 -20.98 11.51
N LEU A 138 7.59 -20.58 11.83
CA LEU A 138 8.04 -20.39 13.22
C LEU A 138 7.21 -19.33 13.97
N SER A 139 6.78 -18.28 13.28
CA SER A 139 5.93 -17.24 13.87
C SER A 139 4.54 -17.79 14.22
N LEU A 140 3.93 -18.60 13.34
CA LEU A 140 2.65 -19.25 13.61
C LEU A 140 2.74 -20.27 14.75
N GLU A 141 3.79 -21.09 14.77
CA GLU A 141 4.06 -22.03 15.87
C GLU A 141 4.23 -21.30 17.21
N GLY A 142 4.96 -20.18 17.19
CA GLY A 142 5.13 -19.32 18.35
C GLY A 142 3.80 -18.80 18.90
N ILE A 143 2.93 -18.28 18.02
CA ILE A 143 1.59 -17.81 18.40
C ILE A 143 0.75 -18.95 18.98
N ALA A 144 0.73 -20.11 18.32
CA ALA A 144 -0.02 -21.27 18.79
C ALA A 144 0.47 -21.77 20.16
N LYS A 145 1.77 -21.70 20.41
CA LYS A 145 2.38 -22.07 21.70
C LYS A 145 2.06 -21.09 22.82
N GLU A 146 2.09 -19.78 22.54
CA GLU A 146 1.84 -18.73 23.53
C GLU A 146 0.34 -18.57 23.86
N MET A 147 -0.52 -18.64 22.85
CA MET A 147 -1.94 -18.26 22.93
C MET A 147 -2.91 -19.44 22.70
N GLY A 148 -2.38 -20.64 22.46
CA GLY A 148 -3.17 -21.83 22.14
C GLY A 148 -3.43 -22.00 20.63
N PRO A 149 -3.78 -23.21 20.18
CA PRO A 149 -3.92 -23.54 18.75
C PRO A 149 -5.05 -22.75 18.06
N GLU A 150 -6.09 -22.34 18.79
CA GLU A 150 -7.19 -21.56 18.23
C GLU A 150 -6.77 -20.11 17.86
N ALA A 151 -5.63 -19.63 18.37
CA ALA A 151 -5.12 -18.30 18.08
C ALA A 151 -4.69 -18.11 16.62
N THR A 152 -4.44 -19.20 15.89
CA THR A 152 -4.04 -19.18 14.46
C THR A 152 -5.20 -19.42 13.50
N ARG A 153 -6.44 -19.55 14.00
CA ARG A 153 -7.64 -19.58 13.16
C ARG A 153 -7.76 -18.29 12.35
N ALA A 154 -8.39 -18.37 11.18
CA ALA A 154 -8.49 -17.26 10.24
C ALA A 154 -9.13 -15.98 10.85
N TRP A 155 -10.06 -16.14 11.79
CA TRP A 155 -10.70 -15.03 12.51
C TRP A 155 -9.94 -14.55 13.74
N ASN A 156 -8.91 -15.28 14.20
CA ASN A 156 -8.12 -14.94 15.39
C ASN A 156 -6.71 -14.45 15.07
N LEU A 157 -6.10 -14.89 13.97
CA LEU A 157 -4.68 -14.66 13.71
C LEU A 157 -4.29 -13.17 13.76
N ARG A 158 -5.10 -12.29 13.16
CA ARG A 158 -4.81 -10.83 13.17
C ARG A 158 -4.90 -10.23 14.57
N TYR A 159 -5.86 -10.65 15.38
CA TYR A 159 -6.01 -10.27 16.78
C TYR A 159 -4.81 -10.77 17.61
N SER A 160 -4.42 -12.04 17.41
CA SER A 160 -3.29 -12.67 18.11
C SER A 160 -1.96 -11.97 17.81
N VAL A 161 -1.71 -11.65 16.54
CA VAL A 161 -0.50 -10.93 16.09
C VAL A 161 -0.46 -9.51 16.67
N ALA A 162 -1.59 -8.80 16.66
CA ALA A 162 -1.66 -7.45 17.20
C ALA A 162 -1.45 -7.43 18.73
N GLY A 163 -2.10 -8.36 19.44
CA GLY A 163 -2.16 -8.40 20.90
C GLY A 163 -2.61 -7.08 21.51
N ASP A 164 -2.07 -6.77 22.69
CA ASP A 164 -2.44 -5.55 23.44
C ASP A 164 -1.87 -4.26 22.85
N VAL A 165 -0.99 -4.33 21.85
CA VAL A 165 -0.30 -3.15 21.30
C VAL A 165 -1.31 -2.15 20.73
N THR A 166 -2.33 -2.62 20.02
CA THR A 166 -3.38 -1.74 19.45
C THR A 166 -4.09 -0.96 20.56
N VAL A 167 -4.48 -1.65 21.63
CA VAL A 167 -5.18 -1.03 22.77
C VAL A 167 -4.27 -0.06 23.52
N GLN A 168 -3.01 -0.43 23.73
CA GLN A 168 -2.02 0.41 24.42
C GLN A 168 -1.64 1.66 23.62
N GLN A 169 -1.64 1.58 22.29
CA GLN A 169 -1.34 2.71 21.42
C GLN A 169 -2.54 3.63 21.20
N GLU A 170 -3.77 3.14 21.37
CA GLU A 170 -4.99 3.89 21.06
C GLU A 170 -5.03 5.31 21.65
N PRO A 171 -4.71 5.53 22.94
CA PRO A 171 -4.74 6.88 23.52
C PRO A 171 -3.81 7.87 22.81
N TYR A 172 -2.76 7.38 22.15
CA TYR A 172 -1.74 8.20 21.50
C TYR A 172 -2.01 8.45 20.02
N PHE A 173 -3.02 7.80 19.42
CA PHE A 173 -3.41 7.98 18.03
C PHE A 173 -4.88 8.42 17.86
N PRO A 174 -5.34 9.47 18.57
CA PRO A 174 -6.65 10.04 18.30
C PRO A 174 -6.67 10.64 16.89
N PHE A 175 -7.73 10.35 16.11
CA PHE A 175 -7.79 10.80 14.73
C PHE A 175 -7.89 12.34 14.59
N GLY A 176 -8.44 13.04 15.58
CA GLY A 176 -8.51 14.50 15.58
C GLY A 176 -7.16 15.18 15.43
N GLU A 177 -6.09 14.55 15.92
CA GLU A 177 -4.71 15.05 15.84
C GLU A 177 -3.99 14.64 14.55
N ALA A 178 -4.60 13.80 13.71
CA ALA A 178 -3.94 13.19 12.55
C ALA A 178 -3.51 14.25 11.51
N LEU A 179 -4.36 15.25 11.26
CA LEU A 179 -4.09 16.33 10.31
C LEU A 179 -2.90 17.21 10.73
N GLU A 180 -2.85 17.61 12.00
CA GLU A 180 -1.72 18.39 12.50
C GLU A 180 -0.43 17.58 12.42
N ARG A 181 -0.46 16.30 12.84
CA ARG A 181 0.69 15.41 12.78
C ARG A 181 1.19 15.22 11.36
N TRP A 182 0.29 15.02 10.42
CA TRP A 182 0.61 14.94 9.00
C TRP A 182 1.31 16.22 8.53
N GLY A 183 0.68 17.38 8.71
CA GLY A 183 1.24 18.67 8.29
C GLY A 183 2.60 18.96 8.91
N ARG A 184 2.76 18.76 10.21
CA ARG A 184 4.04 18.98 10.93
C ARG A 184 5.13 18.00 10.52
N SER A 185 4.78 16.73 10.30
CA SER A 185 5.75 15.72 9.90
C SER A 185 6.28 16.00 8.50
N PHE A 186 5.39 16.32 7.56
CA PHE A 186 5.74 16.56 6.18
C PHE A 186 6.51 17.87 6.03
N ALA A 187 6.07 18.94 6.70
CA ALA A 187 6.81 20.21 6.71
C ALA A 187 8.23 20.06 7.30
N ALA A 188 8.41 19.25 8.35
CA ALA A 188 9.73 18.98 8.93
C ALA A 188 10.67 18.21 7.99
N LEU A 189 10.13 17.49 7.01
CA LEU A 189 10.89 16.85 5.92
C LEU A 189 11.14 17.79 4.74
N GLY A 190 10.68 19.04 4.81
CA GLY A 190 10.74 19.99 3.70
C GLY A 190 9.74 19.69 2.59
N ILE A 191 8.71 18.88 2.85
CA ILE A 191 7.65 18.62 1.89
C ILE A 191 6.70 19.81 1.90
N ASP A 192 6.63 20.48 0.75
CA ASP A 192 5.60 21.45 0.38
C ASP A 192 4.70 20.82 -0.70
N TYR A 193 3.48 21.33 -0.83
CA TYR A 193 2.52 20.94 -1.85
C TYR A 193 2.39 21.98 -2.97
N ARG A 194 3.29 22.97 -3.03
CA ARG A 194 3.46 23.94 -4.12
C ARG A 194 2.17 24.62 -4.57
N GLY A 195 1.32 24.98 -3.60
CA GLY A 195 0.04 25.65 -3.85
C GLY A 195 -1.07 24.73 -4.37
N ALA A 196 -0.91 23.40 -4.30
CA ALA A 196 -1.96 22.46 -4.68
C ALA A 196 -3.23 22.64 -3.83
N THR A 197 -4.38 22.52 -4.47
CA THR A 197 -5.68 22.53 -3.78
C THR A 197 -6.05 21.12 -3.37
N MET A 198 -6.34 20.90 -2.08
CA MET A 198 -6.66 19.59 -1.54
C MET A 198 -8.11 19.45 -1.07
N VAL A 199 -8.72 18.29 -1.35
CA VAL A 199 -10.02 17.90 -0.82
C VAL A 199 -9.86 16.60 -0.04
N LEU A 200 -10.15 16.64 1.26
CA LEU A 200 -9.92 15.51 2.16
C LEU A 200 -11.26 14.92 2.60
N ASP A 201 -11.49 13.64 2.31
CA ASP A 201 -12.64 12.89 2.82
C ASP A 201 -12.16 11.77 3.75
N LEU A 202 -12.15 12.05 5.05
CA LEU A 202 -11.35 11.27 6.02
C LEU A 202 -12.14 10.33 6.94
N VAL A 203 -13.47 10.47 7.00
CA VAL A 203 -14.32 9.75 7.96
C VAL A 203 -15.21 8.73 7.23
N ASP A 204 -15.34 7.54 7.79
CA ASP A 204 -16.20 6.48 7.28
C ASP A 204 -17.67 6.88 7.37
N ARG A 205 -18.46 6.55 6.34
CA ARG A 205 -19.92 6.76 6.32
C ARG A 205 -20.58 5.88 5.28
N LYS A 206 -21.87 5.61 5.46
CA LYS A 206 -22.67 4.85 4.49
C LYS A 206 -22.58 5.47 3.09
N GLY A 207 -22.30 4.63 2.11
CA GLY A 207 -22.18 5.01 0.70
C GLY A 207 -20.83 5.61 0.30
N LYS A 208 -19.89 5.78 1.24
CA LYS A 208 -18.51 6.14 0.92
C LYS A 208 -17.77 4.93 0.35
N TYR A 209 -16.78 5.19 -0.51
CA TYR A 209 -15.86 4.18 -0.98
C TYR A 209 -15.00 3.63 0.17
N GLU A 210 -15.04 2.30 0.35
CA GLU A 210 -14.48 1.61 1.52
C GLU A 210 -12.96 1.33 1.40
N ASN A 211 -12.17 2.29 0.90
CA ASN A 211 -10.70 2.20 0.84
C ASN A 211 -10.05 3.59 0.90
N GLY A 212 -8.74 3.65 1.17
CA GLY A 212 -7.92 4.83 0.92
C GLY A 212 -7.54 4.95 -0.56
N PHE A 213 -7.46 6.18 -1.06
CA PHE A 213 -6.88 6.49 -2.37
C PHE A 213 -6.57 7.98 -2.47
N MET A 214 -5.64 8.32 -3.36
CA MET A 214 -5.36 9.66 -3.86
C MET A 214 -5.75 9.73 -5.34
N HIS A 215 -6.42 10.81 -5.71
CA HIS A 215 -6.75 11.15 -7.10
C HIS A 215 -6.42 12.62 -7.36
N GLY A 216 -5.68 12.90 -8.42
CA GLY A 216 -5.23 14.21 -8.88
C GLY A 216 -5.96 14.68 -10.14
N PRO A 217 -7.24 15.09 -10.06
CA PRO A 217 -8.03 15.49 -11.24
C PRO A 217 -7.44 16.66 -12.03
N VAL A 218 -6.55 17.45 -11.44
CA VAL A 218 -5.74 18.44 -12.15
C VAL A 218 -4.27 18.18 -11.84
N PRO A 219 -3.44 17.79 -12.83
CA PRO A 219 -2.02 17.49 -12.59
C PRO A 219 -1.20 18.76 -12.34
N ALA A 220 -0.13 18.64 -11.55
CA ALA A 220 0.91 19.67 -11.50
C ALA A 220 1.84 19.55 -12.71
N TRP A 221 2.26 20.68 -13.28
CA TRP A 221 3.23 20.72 -14.38
C TRP A 221 3.76 22.15 -14.60
N ARG A 222 4.77 22.28 -15.45
CA ARG A 222 5.36 23.56 -15.83
C ARG A 222 4.95 23.98 -17.24
N GLU A 223 4.31 25.14 -17.31
CA GLU A 223 3.95 25.80 -18.55
C GLU A 223 4.92 26.98 -18.79
N GLY A 224 5.99 26.73 -19.56
CA GLY A 224 7.07 27.70 -19.73
C GLY A 224 7.76 27.99 -18.39
N GLU A 225 7.70 29.22 -17.91
CA GLU A 225 8.24 29.60 -16.59
C GLU A 225 7.22 29.44 -15.45
N GLN A 226 5.93 29.28 -15.78
CA GLN A 226 4.85 29.21 -14.80
C GLN A 226 4.65 27.78 -14.30
N PHE A 227 4.65 27.59 -12.97
CA PHE A 227 4.21 26.35 -12.36
C PHE A 227 2.68 26.33 -12.23
N ARG A 228 2.06 25.27 -12.74
CA ARG A 228 0.62 25.00 -12.61
C ARG A 228 0.41 24.06 -11.42
N PRO A 229 -0.23 24.51 -10.32
CA PRO A 229 -0.44 23.68 -9.14
C PRO A 229 -1.50 22.59 -9.39
N ALA A 230 -1.36 21.46 -8.69
CA ALA A 230 -2.32 20.36 -8.77
C ALA A 230 -3.63 20.66 -8.03
N ARG A 231 -4.68 19.92 -8.38
CA ARG A 231 -5.85 19.70 -7.52
C ARG A 231 -5.87 18.22 -7.17
N ILE A 232 -5.84 17.91 -5.88
CA ILE A 232 -5.71 16.55 -5.35
C ILE A 232 -6.84 16.27 -4.36
N HIS A 233 -7.46 15.11 -4.51
CA HIS A 233 -8.44 14.57 -3.58
C HIS A 233 -7.85 13.31 -2.97
N PHE A 234 -8.00 13.10 -1.68
CA PHE A 234 -7.71 11.78 -1.12
C PHE A 234 -8.61 11.45 0.05
N THR A 235 -8.68 10.16 0.34
CA THR A 235 -9.64 9.63 1.31
C THR A 235 -8.98 8.74 2.35
N ALA A 236 -9.54 8.75 3.56
CA ALA A 236 -9.28 7.79 4.62
C ALA A 236 -10.62 7.37 5.25
N ASN A 237 -10.64 6.30 6.04
CA ASN A 237 -11.88 5.78 6.63
C ASN A 237 -11.76 5.66 8.16
N ALA A 238 -11.59 6.80 8.82
CA ALA A 238 -11.64 6.87 10.28
C ALA A 238 -13.06 6.57 10.78
N ILE A 239 -13.19 5.71 11.78
CA ILE A 239 -14.45 5.30 12.42
C ILE A 239 -14.40 5.83 13.86
N PRO A 240 -15.11 6.94 14.17
CA PRO A 240 -15.13 7.51 15.51
C PRO A 240 -15.58 6.48 16.56
N GLY A 241 -14.87 6.44 17.69
CA GLY A 241 -15.18 5.54 18.81
C GLY A 241 -14.74 4.08 18.61
N MET A 242 -14.12 3.72 17.49
CA MET A 242 -13.64 2.35 17.24
C MET A 242 -12.13 2.23 17.50
N VAL A 243 -11.78 1.37 18.46
CA VAL A 243 -10.38 1.09 18.82
C VAL A 243 -9.57 0.64 17.61
N GLY A 244 -8.38 1.23 17.45
CA GLY A 244 -7.45 0.97 16.36
C GLY A 244 -7.81 1.68 15.05
N SER A 245 -8.97 2.35 14.97
CA SER A 245 -9.37 3.09 13.77
C SER A 245 -8.54 4.36 13.58
N GLY A 246 -8.27 5.10 14.66
CA GLY A 246 -7.52 6.36 14.59
C GLY A 246 -6.11 6.18 14.04
N LYS A 247 -5.36 5.20 14.55
CA LYS A 247 -4.02 4.87 14.04
C LYS A 247 -4.04 4.46 12.58
N ARG A 248 -4.95 3.56 12.19
CA ARG A 248 -5.06 3.10 10.79
C ARG A 248 -5.42 4.23 9.83
N ALA A 249 -6.38 5.07 10.20
CA ALA A 249 -6.76 6.20 9.37
C ALA A 249 -5.64 7.25 9.29
N THR A 250 -4.81 7.39 10.34
CA THR A 250 -3.59 8.20 10.30
C THR A 250 -2.54 7.61 9.36
N GLU A 251 -2.35 6.28 9.36
CA GLU A 251 -1.50 5.57 8.39
C GLU A 251 -1.97 5.84 6.96
N THR A 252 -3.26 5.68 6.68
CA THR A 252 -3.83 6.04 5.37
C THR A 252 -3.62 7.52 5.04
N LEU A 253 -3.86 8.44 5.97
CA LEU A 253 -3.62 9.87 5.75
C LEU A 253 -2.17 10.18 5.36
N PHE A 254 -1.19 9.55 6.03
CA PHE A 254 0.23 9.73 5.69
C PHE A 254 0.56 9.10 4.35
N HIS A 255 0.02 7.92 4.07
CA HIS A 255 0.19 7.22 2.79
C HIS A 255 -0.32 8.07 1.62
N GLU A 256 -1.59 8.46 1.67
CA GLU A 256 -2.21 9.27 0.61
C GLU A 256 -1.62 10.68 0.55
N GLY A 257 -1.25 11.25 1.70
CA GLY A 257 -0.51 12.50 1.78
C GLY A 257 0.85 12.42 1.08
N GLY A 258 1.47 11.24 1.05
CA GLY A 258 2.70 10.95 0.33
C GLY A 258 2.51 10.86 -1.17
N HIS A 259 1.44 10.23 -1.65
CA HIS A 259 1.04 10.33 -3.04
C HIS A 259 0.74 11.78 -3.42
N ALA A 260 -0.02 12.51 -2.61
CA ALA A 260 -0.31 13.91 -2.86
C ALA A 260 0.98 14.74 -2.94
N ALA A 261 1.99 14.42 -2.13
CA ALA A 261 3.27 15.12 -2.14
C ALA A 261 4.04 14.84 -3.43
N HIS A 262 4.06 13.59 -3.87
CA HIS A 262 4.66 13.22 -5.16
C HIS A 262 3.99 14.03 -6.29
N PHE A 263 2.68 13.88 -6.47
CA PHE A 263 1.99 14.44 -7.64
C PHE A 263 1.81 15.96 -7.60
N ALA A 264 1.80 16.59 -6.42
CA ALA A 264 1.82 18.05 -6.31
C ALA A 264 3.17 18.67 -6.71
N ASN A 265 4.25 17.89 -6.71
CA ASN A 265 5.61 18.38 -6.94
C ASN A 265 6.19 18.04 -8.32
N VAL A 266 5.42 17.37 -9.20
CA VAL A 266 5.87 17.07 -10.56
C VAL A 266 6.07 18.38 -11.34
N ASP A 267 7.31 18.64 -11.72
CA ASP A 267 7.74 19.90 -12.33
C ASP A 267 8.29 19.65 -13.75
N MET A 268 7.42 19.15 -14.61
CA MET A 268 7.75 18.71 -15.96
C MET A 268 7.04 19.58 -17.01
N PRO A 269 7.59 19.76 -18.21
CA PRO A 269 7.13 20.77 -19.18
C PRO A 269 5.78 20.45 -19.87
N ALA A 270 5.03 19.45 -19.37
CA ALA A 270 3.73 19.07 -19.88
C ALA A 270 2.94 18.26 -18.82
N PRO A 271 1.60 18.31 -18.84
CA PRO A 271 0.75 17.56 -17.90
C PRO A 271 0.85 16.03 -18.09
N CYS A 272 1.28 15.56 -19.26
CA CYS A 272 1.40 14.13 -19.55
C CYS A 272 2.49 13.41 -18.75
N PHE A 273 3.36 14.16 -18.06
CA PHE A 273 4.38 13.62 -17.14
C PHE A 273 3.87 13.47 -15.70
N ALA A 274 2.68 13.98 -15.39
CA ALA A 274 2.09 13.98 -14.05
C ALA A 274 0.81 13.13 -13.98
N GLN A 275 0.71 12.10 -14.83
CA GLN A 275 -0.42 11.18 -14.83
C GLN A 275 -0.33 10.21 -13.65
N GLU A 276 -1.44 9.96 -12.96
CA GLU A 276 -1.51 8.97 -11.87
C GLU A 276 -1.28 7.54 -12.34
N PHE A 277 -1.75 7.25 -13.56
CA PHE A 277 -1.67 5.93 -14.18
C PHE A 277 -0.61 5.93 -15.29
N ALA A 278 -0.54 4.80 -16.02
CA ALA A 278 0.41 4.59 -17.11
C ALA A 278 0.54 5.86 -18.00
N PRO A 279 1.75 6.38 -18.17
CA PRO A 279 3.04 5.68 -18.05
C PRO A 279 3.67 5.66 -16.65
N THR A 280 3.04 6.29 -15.65
CA THR A 280 3.54 6.22 -14.27
C THR A 280 3.38 4.81 -13.74
N SER A 281 4.47 4.24 -13.24
CA SER A 281 4.50 2.94 -12.57
C SER A 281 3.78 3.06 -11.22
N VAL A 282 2.85 2.15 -10.95
CA VAL A 282 2.15 2.13 -9.65
C VAL A 282 3.14 1.74 -8.57
N ALA A 283 3.96 0.72 -8.81
CA ALA A 283 4.99 0.30 -7.86
C ALA A 283 5.98 1.43 -7.51
N PHE A 284 6.35 2.27 -8.48
CA PHE A 284 7.17 3.45 -8.22
C PHE A 284 6.43 4.52 -7.41
N ALA A 285 5.17 4.80 -7.75
CA ALA A 285 4.36 5.78 -7.01
C ALA A 285 4.16 5.40 -5.54
N GLU A 286 4.12 4.10 -5.23
CA GLU A 286 4.00 3.56 -3.87
C GLU A 286 5.26 3.77 -3.01
N VAL A 287 6.44 4.03 -3.60
CA VAL A 287 7.69 4.20 -2.84
C VAL A 287 7.59 5.37 -1.87
N GLN A 288 7.09 6.52 -2.33
CA GLN A 288 7.00 7.72 -1.50
C GLN A 288 5.86 7.62 -0.47
N SER A 289 4.70 7.09 -0.85
CA SER A 289 3.56 6.91 0.07
C SER A 289 3.91 5.95 1.20
N MET A 290 4.47 4.77 0.88
CA MET A 290 4.90 3.78 1.87
C MET A 290 6.07 4.27 2.72
N PHE A 291 7.00 5.06 2.17
CA PHE A 291 8.04 5.66 2.98
C PHE A 291 7.44 6.58 4.06
N LEU A 292 6.45 7.40 3.68
CA LEU A 292 5.88 8.40 4.58
C LEU A 292 4.94 7.78 5.62
N ASP A 293 4.15 6.75 5.27
CA ASP A 293 3.34 6.04 6.28
C ASP A 293 4.20 5.27 7.30
N SER A 294 5.39 4.81 6.90
CA SER A 294 6.28 4.05 7.77
C SER A 294 6.80 4.86 8.97
N LEU A 295 6.78 6.20 8.87
CA LEU A 295 7.13 7.12 9.96
C LEU A 295 6.29 6.85 11.21
N LEU A 296 5.04 6.45 11.06
CA LEU A 296 4.16 6.15 12.20
C LEU A 296 4.62 4.92 12.98
N GLY A 297 5.44 4.06 12.40
CA GLY A 297 6.11 2.94 13.07
C GLY A 297 7.47 3.29 13.67
N ASP A 298 8.04 4.45 13.32
CA ASP A 298 9.35 4.88 13.81
C ASP A 298 9.31 5.31 15.29
N ALA A 299 10.40 5.03 16.01
CA ALA A 299 10.43 5.30 17.43
C ALA A 299 10.63 6.79 17.74
N ASP A 300 11.47 7.47 16.98
CA ASP A 300 11.76 8.88 17.21
C ASP A 300 10.57 9.73 16.77
N TRP A 301 9.90 9.34 15.69
CA TRP A 301 8.64 9.97 15.28
C TRP A 301 7.57 9.83 16.36
N GLN A 302 7.29 8.62 16.86
CA GLN A 302 6.28 8.41 17.90
C GLN A 302 6.65 9.12 19.20
N ALA A 303 7.93 9.06 19.62
CA ALA A 303 8.42 9.79 20.77
C ALA A 303 8.22 11.31 20.62
N ARG A 304 8.15 11.86 19.40
CA ARG A 304 7.89 13.28 19.15
C ARG A 304 6.41 13.63 18.97
N TYR A 305 5.63 12.81 18.26
CA TYR A 305 4.30 13.17 17.77
C TYR A 305 3.16 12.32 18.34
N ALA A 306 3.43 11.11 18.84
CA ALA A 306 2.40 10.28 19.45
C ALA A 306 2.14 10.79 20.87
N ARG A 307 1.06 11.56 21.01
CA ARG A 307 0.63 12.20 22.26
C ARG A 307 -0.82 11.85 22.56
N THR A 308 -1.16 11.74 23.84
CA THR A 308 -2.57 11.70 24.25
C THR A 308 -3.24 13.05 24.05
N ALA A 309 -4.57 13.10 24.18
CA ALA A 309 -5.33 14.36 24.13
C ALA A 309 -4.85 15.37 25.20
N GLU A 310 -4.36 14.88 26.34
CA GLU A 310 -3.78 15.69 27.42
C GLU A 310 -2.29 16.01 27.20
N GLY A 311 -1.72 15.66 26.04
CA GLY A 311 -0.34 15.93 25.69
C GLY A 311 0.69 14.96 26.30
N LYS A 312 0.27 13.82 26.87
CA LYS A 312 1.21 12.85 27.45
C LYS A 312 1.95 12.08 26.37
N GLU A 313 3.24 11.85 26.58
CA GLU A 313 4.10 11.13 25.64
C GLU A 313 3.91 9.62 25.71
N ILE A 314 4.07 8.93 24.58
CA ILE A 314 4.07 7.47 24.54
C ILE A 314 5.26 6.92 25.33
N ALA A 315 4.98 6.04 26.29
CA ALA A 315 6.04 5.45 27.12
C ALA A 315 6.94 4.50 26.30
N LEU A 316 8.26 4.57 26.51
CA LEU A 316 9.29 3.74 25.87
C LEU A 316 9.09 2.21 26.00
N VAL A 317 8.24 1.74 26.92
CA VAL A 317 7.90 0.30 27.06
C VAL A 317 6.99 -0.17 25.92
N ALA A 318 6.06 0.69 25.46
CA ALA A 318 5.23 0.42 24.27
C ALA A 318 6.10 0.33 22.99
N HIS A 319 7.19 1.10 22.94
CA HIS A 319 8.18 1.06 21.85
C HIS A 319 8.88 -0.30 21.70
N ARG A 320 9.25 -0.93 22.81
CA ARG A 320 9.98 -2.20 22.81
C ARG A 320 9.07 -3.41 22.57
N ALA A 321 7.84 -3.40 23.09
CA ALA A 321 6.87 -4.49 22.89
C ALA A 321 6.45 -4.61 21.41
N GLY A 322 6.20 -3.48 20.73
CA GLY A 322 5.89 -3.45 19.29
C GLY A 322 7.05 -3.93 18.40
N ARG A 323 8.31 -3.60 18.75
CA ARG A 323 9.50 -4.10 18.03
C ARG A 323 9.81 -5.56 18.34
N ALA A 324 9.68 -6.01 19.59
CA ALA A 324 10.01 -7.38 19.99
C ALA A 324 9.06 -8.41 19.37
N ARG A 325 7.77 -8.10 19.24
CA ARG A 325 6.80 -8.98 18.55
C ARG A 325 6.97 -8.99 17.03
N ARG A 326 7.45 -7.91 16.42
CA ARG A 326 7.79 -7.86 14.98
C ARG A 326 9.19 -8.40 14.65
N GLY A 327 10.09 -8.47 15.63
CA GLY A 327 11.51 -8.76 15.45
C GLY A 327 12.00 -10.08 16.06
N SER A 328 11.14 -10.90 16.66
CA SER A 328 11.53 -12.15 17.36
C SER A 328 12.09 -13.26 16.45
N VAL A 329 12.14 -13.05 15.14
CA VAL A 329 12.80 -13.94 14.17
C VAL A 329 14.33 -13.81 14.20
N ARG A 330 14.89 -12.71 14.74
CA ARG A 330 16.35 -12.55 14.85
C ARG A 330 16.85 -12.90 16.26
N ARG A 331 17.06 -14.19 16.51
CA ARG A 331 18.21 -14.75 17.27
C ARG A 331 17.99 -16.24 17.54
N ARG A 332 18.47 -17.08 16.61
CA ARG A 332 19.09 -18.40 16.87
C ARG A 332 19.55 -18.96 15.53
N GLY A 333 20.81 -18.69 15.18
CA GLY A 333 21.44 -19.23 13.98
C GLY A 333 22.87 -18.73 13.82
N GLY A 334 23.84 -19.57 14.20
CA GLY A 334 25.19 -19.61 13.65
C GLY A 334 26.12 -18.43 13.90
N SER A 335 27.03 -18.60 14.85
CA SER A 335 28.31 -17.91 14.87
C SER A 335 29.09 -18.20 13.58
N GLY A 336 29.11 -17.24 12.65
CA GLY A 336 30.01 -17.22 11.50
C GLY A 336 30.65 -15.84 11.42
N GLY A 337 31.85 -15.71 12.00
CA GLY A 337 32.63 -14.48 11.93
C GLY A 337 33.05 -14.18 10.50
N TRP A 338 32.83 -12.95 10.06
CA TRP A 338 33.33 -12.46 8.78
C TRP A 338 34.47 -11.47 9.08
N SER A 339 35.71 -11.90 8.81
CA SER A 339 36.91 -11.05 8.81
C SER A 339 37.23 -10.63 7.37
N PRO A 340 37.54 -9.36 7.08
CA PRO A 340 37.94 -8.93 5.75
C PRO A 340 39.47 -8.88 5.66
N SER A 341 40.11 -9.88 5.07
CA SER A 341 41.48 -9.75 4.56
C SER A 341 41.84 -10.85 3.57
N ALA A 342 42.10 -10.48 2.31
CA ALA A 342 43.20 -11.02 1.49
C ALA A 342 43.16 -10.42 0.08
N THR A 343 44.08 -9.48 -0.17
CA THR A 343 44.69 -9.28 -1.49
C THR A 343 45.46 -10.53 -1.92
N PRO A 344 45.57 -10.80 -3.22
CA PRO A 344 46.79 -11.43 -3.74
C PRO A 344 47.44 -10.61 -4.86
N SER A 345 48.72 -10.33 -4.61
CA SER A 345 49.79 -9.97 -5.52
C SER A 345 49.91 -10.92 -6.73
N GLY A 346 50.25 -10.36 -7.91
CA GLY A 346 50.48 -11.10 -9.16
C GLY A 346 51.81 -11.88 -9.22
N PRO A 347 52.26 -12.23 -10.44
CA PRO A 347 53.58 -11.76 -10.85
C PRO A 347 53.63 -11.19 -12.28
N SER A 348 54.64 -10.35 -12.48
CA SER A 348 54.94 -9.56 -13.67
C SER A 348 55.71 -10.33 -14.73
N THR A 349 55.55 -9.95 -16.00
CA THR A 349 56.66 -9.86 -16.95
C THR A 349 56.52 -8.63 -17.87
N ARG A 350 57.56 -7.79 -17.76
CA ARG A 350 58.10 -6.69 -18.61
C ARG A 350 57.99 -6.94 -20.12
N SER A 351 58.05 -5.99 -21.07
CA SER A 351 58.11 -4.51 -21.18
C SER A 351 57.93 -4.18 -22.71
N PRO A 352 58.39 -3.05 -23.30
CA PRO A 352 57.58 -1.87 -23.58
C PRO A 352 57.58 -1.46 -25.07
N MET A 353 56.63 -0.61 -25.50
CA MET A 353 56.92 0.31 -26.61
C MET A 353 56.24 1.66 -26.40
N ARG A 354 57.09 2.67 -26.21
CA ARG A 354 56.80 4.10 -26.35
C ARG A 354 56.35 4.40 -27.78
N THR A 355 55.43 5.32 -27.95
CA THR A 355 55.68 6.65 -28.58
C THR A 355 54.43 7.53 -28.44
N SER A 356 54.67 8.79 -28.06
CA SER A 356 53.67 9.86 -27.89
C SER A 356 53.45 10.62 -29.23
N PRO A 357 52.92 11.86 -29.25
CA PRO A 357 51.55 12.19 -29.63
C PRO A 357 51.47 13.10 -30.87
N ARG A 358 50.28 13.35 -31.43
CA ARG A 358 50.01 14.50 -32.31
C ARG A 358 48.53 14.89 -32.22
N THR A 359 48.23 16.08 -31.66
CA THR A 359 47.70 17.28 -32.35
C THR A 359 46.38 17.00 -33.10
N GLY A 360 45.20 17.53 -32.74
CA GLY A 360 44.86 18.93 -32.47
C GLY A 360 44.09 19.49 -33.68
N SER A 361 42.85 19.96 -33.50
CA SER A 361 42.25 21.09 -34.23
C SER A 361 40.75 21.21 -33.91
N ALA A 362 40.35 22.45 -33.60
CA ALA A 362 38.99 22.93 -33.52
C ALA A 362 38.27 22.90 -34.88
N ARG A 363 36.96 22.68 -34.84
CA ARG A 363 35.90 23.64 -35.23
C ARG A 363 34.55 23.14 -34.73
#